data_AF-A0A428SCN6-F1
#
_entry.id   AF-A0A428SCN6-F1
#
_cell.length_a   1.000
_cell.length_b   1.000
_cell.length_c   1.000
_cell.angle_alpha   90.00
_cell.angle_beta   90.00
_cell.angle_gamma   90.00
#
_symmetry.space_group_name_H-M   'P 1'
#
loop_
_entity.id
_entity.type
_entity.pdbx_description
1 polymer ?
#
loop_
_entity_poly.entity_id
_entity_poly.type
_entity_poly.pdbx_seq_one_letter_code
_entity_poly.pdbx_strand_id
1 'polypeptide(L)'
;MDHQYDSNDDQATPRSASTATAAVDSRPLPIFLGRDIPSLTPSQTSNSQAEQSMGGSGAGRQSLRESEASGSPTRARRKSPDKSKVKNVNSLHAMDLPVVRVAQQDNPFEKLPKDVHELFTRIHAITVLRDRFIPSEIQTQFKKLQPLVPDSWFRPLEELGVSINYDPKSNDAILGIGGPTNSTEAALEELRTLRRLKADADTCELCGYSEIGWNMTVHMPLLVHALSAQPTVHVVPSLTAQLTSKFVPSAGSSVIEAKMIDFALALWLNNGKPLRSDATDQDSRLMTAITNKVFNQPGDSQTVNQTTFAPLQFAPIGCNVETKLGTAITDGRLQLGVWTAAWFCRMETFRPKGCPWVTIPLLYVVDHSWRISFACQRGDCIEILEEMDIGDTRSLVGIYQLTAVLRELATWISTTYREWIERVFLETREL
;
A
#
# COMPACT_ATOMS: atom_id res chain seq x y z
N MET A 1 -58.74 25.95 41.23
CA MET A 1 -57.57 25.35 41.88
C MET A 1 -56.53 25.20 40.80
N ASP A 2 -55.69 26.23 40.77
CA ASP A 2 -54.45 26.45 40.01
C ASP A 2 -53.48 25.26 40.21
N HIS A 3 -52.52 24.93 39.34
CA HIS A 3 -51.50 25.71 38.65
C HIS A 3 -51.06 24.92 37.39
N GLN A 4 -50.87 25.48 36.20
CA GLN A 4 -49.86 26.45 35.73
C GLN A 4 -48.57 25.78 35.23
N TYR A 5 -48.28 26.08 33.96
CA TYR A 5 -47.04 25.85 33.21
C TYR A 5 -45.79 26.26 34.00
N ASP A 6 -44.70 25.52 33.85
CA ASP A 6 -43.42 26.19 33.52
C ASP A 6 -42.46 25.29 32.74
N SER A 7 -41.91 25.89 31.70
CA SER A 7 -40.79 25.46 30.88
C SER A 7 -39.48 25.82 31.58
N ASN A 8 -38.47 24.95 31.53
CA ASN A 8 -37.09 25.45 31.49
C ASN A 8 -36.17 24.47 30.75
N ASP A 9 -35.64 25.03 29.67
CA ASP A 9 -34.48 24.66 28.90
C ASP A 9 -33.24 24.89 29.77
N ASP A 10 -32.32 23.92 29.83
CA ASP A 10 -30.94 24.18 30.27
C ASP A 10 -30.01 23.11 29.66
N GLN A 11 -29.64 23.34 28.40
CA GLN A 11 -28.40 22.80 27.84
C GLN A 11 -27.21 23.53 28.47
N ALA A 12 -26.53 22.88 29.41
CA ALA A 12 -25.20 23.28 29.86
C ALA A 12 -24.18 22.17 29.55
N THR A 13 -23.37 22.39 28.51
CA THR A 13 -22.19 21.59 28.19
C THR A 13 -21.07 21.90 29.21
N PRO A 14 -20.45 20.92 29.88
CA PRO A 14 -19.34 21.23 30.78
C PRO A 14 -18.05 21.52 29.99
N ARG A 15 -17.56 22.76 30.11
CA ARG A 15 -16.21 23.18 29.71
C ARG A 15 -15.19 22.56 30.66
N SER A 16 -14.29 21.71 30.16
CA SER A 16 -13.12 21.24 30.91
C SER A 16 -12.01 22.28 30.84
N ALA A 17 -11.61 22.81 32.00
CA ALA A 17 -10.49 23.71 32.14
C ALA A 17 -9.15 22.98 31.93
N SER A 18 -8.24 23.63 31.20
CA SER A 18 -6.87 23.22 30.95
C SER A 18 -6.00 23.37 32.20
N THR A 19 -5.46 22.27 32.71
CA THR A 19 -4.32 22.26 33.64
C THR A 19 -3.11 21.65 32.94
N ALA A 20 -2.11 22.49 32.67
CA ALA A 20 -0.82 22.09 32.13
C ALA A 20 -0.04 21.29 33.18
N THR A 21 0.28 20.04 32.85
CA THR A 21 1.30 19.24 33.56
C THR A 21 2.31 18.76 32.52
N ALA A 22 3.58 19.08 32.74
CA ALA A 22 4.69 18.65 31.90
C ALA A 22 4.88 17.13 32.05
N ALA A 23 4.51 16.38 31.01
CA ALA A 23 4.81 14.96 30.92
C ALA A 23 6.08 14.76 30.10
N VAL A 24 7.09 14.20 30.74
CA VAL A 24 8.30 13.67 30.13
C VAL A 24 7.89 12.55 29.16
N ASP A 25 8.23 12.71 27.88
CA ASP A 25 7.92 11.76 26.79
C ASP A 25 8.77 10.50 26.96
N SER A 26 8.28 9.52 27.72
CA SER A 26 8.88 8.19 27.85
C SER A 26 8.22 7.21 26.90
N ARG A 27 8.54 7.32 25.61
CA ARG A 27 8.24 6.25 24.64
C ARG A 27 9.31 5.16 24.75
N PRO A 28 8.95 3.88 24.93
CA PRO A 28 9.92 2.81 24.83
C PRO A 28 10.38 2.67 23.38
N LEU A 29 11.70 2.76 23.17
CA LEU A 29 12.38 2.41 21.93
C LEU A 29 12.13 0.92 21.62
N PRO A 30 11.94 0.51 20.34
CA PRO A 30 11.96 -0.91 20.00
C PRO A 30 13.37 -1.45 20.25
N ILE A 31 13.47 -2.38 21.18
CA ILE A 31 14.72 -3.03 21.60
C ILE A 31 15.19 -3.95 20.46
N PHE A 32 15.93 -3.36 19.53
CA PHE A 32 16.92 -4.07 18.73
C PHE A 32 18.26 -3.95 19.47
N LEU A 33 19.04 -5.04 19.48
CA LEU A 33 20.43 -5.16 19.95
C LEU A 33 20.62 -5.83 21.31
N GLY A 34 20.99 -7.12 21.24
CA GLY A 34 21.91 -7.70 22.21
C GLY A 34 23.29 -7.06 22.04
N ARG A 35 23.78 -6.48 23.13
CA ARG A 35 25.15 -6.11 23.53
C ARG A 35 26.12 -5.46 22.51
N ASP A 36 26.66 -4.33 23.01
CA ASP A 36 27.91 -3.64 22.66
C ASP A 36 27.84 -2.51 21.61
N ILE A 37 27.49 -1.30 22.09
CA ILE A 37 27.82 -0.01 21.46
C ILE A 37 28.56 0.88 22.49
N PRO A 38 29.66 1.59 22.13
CA PRO A 38 30.35 2.52 23.04
C PRO A 38 29.53 3.79 23.31
N SER A 39 29.51 4.24 24.57
CA SER A 39 28.75 5.38 25.06
C SER A 39 29.24 6.73 24.49
N LEU A 40 28.32 7.55 23.97
CA LEU A 40 28.54 8.98 23.69
C LEU A 40 27.78 9.83 24.72
N THR A 41 28.46 10.82 25.30
CA THR A 41 27.95 11.75 26.31
C THR A 41 27.11 12.88 25.69
N PRO A 42 26.07 13.42 26.38
CA PRO A 42 25.25 14.51 25.86
C PRO A 42 25.90 15.88 26.12
N SER A 43 25.88 16.75 25.10
CA SER A 43 26.34 18.15 25.19
C SER A 43 25.17 19.09 25.51
N GLN A 44 25.45 20.12 26.32
CA GLN A 44 24.52 21.06 26.93
C GLN A 44 23.94 22.08 25.92
N THR A 45 22.65 22.39 26.06
CA THR A 45 21.98 23.54 25.42
C THR A 45 22.02 24.77 26.33
N SER A 46 22.54 25.89 25.80
CA SER A 46 22.53 27.20 26.45
C SER A 46 21.26 28.00 26.10
N ASN A 47 20.48 28.36 27.11
CA ASN A 47 19.46 29.42 27.08
C ASN A 47 20.14 30.79 27.27
N SER A 48 19.68 31.81 26.54
CA SER A 48 19.86 33.21 26.94
C SER A 48 18.54 33.98 26.77
N GLN A 49 18.06 34.52 27.89
CA GLN A 49 17.03 35.53 28.00
C GLN A 49 17.64 36.92 27.73
N ALA A 50 16.81 37.87 27.27
CA ALA A 50 17.04 39.29 27.48
C ALA A 50 15.72 40.02 27.77
N GLU A 51 15.70 40.64 28.95
CA GLU A 51 14.84 41.68 29.54
C GLU A 51 14.86 42.99 28.70
N GLN A 52 14.10 44.08 28.89
CA GLN A 52 12.90 44.55 29.62
C GLN A 52 12.65 46.02 29.14
N SER A 53 11.52 46.62 29.57
CA SER A 53 11.33 48.06 29.90
C SER A 53 10.94 49.04 28.77
N MET A 54 10.07 50.05 28.91
CA MET A 54 8.90 50.43 29.74
C MET A 54 8.48 51.86 29.30
N GLY A 55 7.17 52.18 29.34
CA GLY A 55 6.68 53.51 29.75
C GLY A 55 6.18 54.53 28.69
N GLY A 56 4.99 55.09 28.92
CA GLY A 56 4.65 56.48 28.53
C GLY A 56 3.23 56.76 28.01
N SER A 57 2.35 57.28 28.88
CA SER A 57 0.94 57.69 28.65
C SER A 57 0.76 59.09 28.02
N GLY A 58 -0.42 59.40 27.46
CA GLY A 58 -0.89 60.79 27.26
C GLY A 58 -2.04 61.00 26.26
N ALA A 59 -3.01 61.84 26.59
CA ALA A 59 -4.38 61.90 26.05
C ALA A 59 -4.68 62.99 25.00
N GLY A 60 -5.71 62.73 24.16
CA GLY A 60 -6.82 63.64 23.79
C GLY A 60 -6.65 64.76 22.75
N ARG A 61 -7.42 64.68 21.63
CA ARG A 61 -8.28 65.77 21.09
C ARG A 61 -9.05 65.37 19.81
N GLN A 62 -10.31 65.82 19.72
CA GLN A 62 -11.21 65.78 18.55
C GLN A 62 -10.80 66.81 17.48
N SER A 63 -11.02 66.51 16.19
CA SER A 63 -11.50 67.48 15.18
C SER A 63 -11.98 66.78 13.89
N LEU A 64 -12.91 67.45 13.22
CA LEU A 64 -13.74 67.08 12.07
C LEU A 64 -13.05 67.22 10.69
N ARG A 65 -13.69 66.54 9.72
CA ARG A 65 -13.91 66.88 8.28
C ARG A 65 -12.92 66.45 7.18
N GLU A 66 -13.55 65.82 6.18
CA GLU A 66 -13.45 65.99 4.70
C GLU A 66 -12.22 65.48 3.93
N SER A 67 -12.44 64.36 3.23
CA SER A 67 -12.13 64.05 1.81
C SER A 67 -10.97 64.76 1.10
N GLU A 68 -9.99 63.98 0.59
CA GLU A 68 -9.74 63.73 -0.85
C GLU A 68 -8.47 62.87 -1.09
N ALA A 69 -8.30 62.44 -2.34
CA ALA A 69 -7.54 61.33 -2.91
C ALA A 69 -6.00 61.24 -2.71
N SER A 70 -5.51 60.00 -2.94
CA SER A 70 -4.26 59.61 -3.64
C SER A 70 -3.05 59.13 -2.81
N GLY A 71 -2.54 57.94 -3.18
CA GLY A 71 -1.09 57.63 -3.20
C GLY A 71 -0.50 56.70 -2.12
N SER A 72 -0.36 55.39 -2.48
CA SER A 72 0.64 54.35 -2.10
C SER A 72 1.62 54.57 -0.92
N PRO A 73 1.97 53.54 -0.10
CA PRO A 73 2.72 52.35 -0.60
C PRO A 73 2.49 51.02 0.17
N THR A 74 2.14 49.94 -0.52
CA THR A 74 2.26 48.58 0.03
C THR A 74 3.66 48.02 -0.20
N ARG A 75 4.40 47.96 0.91
CA ARG A 75 5.67 47.26 1.15
C ARG A 75 5.74 45.92 0.41
N ALA A 76 6.64 45.83 -0.57
CA ALA A 76 6.94 44.60 -1.29
C ALA A 76 7.48 43.52 -0.33
N ARG A 77 6.71 42.44 -0.17
CA ARG A 77 7.17 41.20 0.47
C ARG A 77 8.07 40.50 -0.53
N ARG A 78 9.37 40.39 -0.23
CA ARG A 78 10.33 39.60 -1.00
C ARG A 78 9.81 38.15 -1.07
N LYS A 79 9.34 37.72 -2.25
CA LYS A 79 9.13 36.30 -2.55
C LYS A 79 10.52 35.67 -2.72
N SER A 80 10.85 34.72 -1.86
CA SER A 80 11.87 33.72 -2.17
C SER A 80 11.46 32.98 -3.46
N PRO A 81 12.39 32.50 -4.29
CA PRO A 81 12.05 31.74 -5.48
C PRO A 81 11.48 30.39 -5.03
N ASP A 82 10.17 30.24 -5.13
CA ASP A 82 9.49 28.96 -4.93
C ASP A 82 9.80 28.11 -6.18
N LYS A 83 10.50 26.98 -6.00
CA LYS A 83 10.71 26.02 -7.08
C LYS A 83 9.33 25.53 -7.50
N SER A 84 8.88 25.89 -8.70
CA SER A 84 7.57 25.50 -9.20
C SER A 84 7.43 23.98 -9.24
N LYS A 85 6.60 23.42 -8.36
CA LYS A 85 6.29 21.99 -8.35
C LYS A 85 5.43 21.64 -9.58
N VAL A 86 5.83 20.63 -10.33
CA VAL A 86 5.09 20.19 -11.53
C VAL A 86 3.99 19.19 -11.13
N LYS A 87 2.76 19.42 -11.63
CA LYS A 87 1.55 18.72 -11.18
C LYS A 87 0.81 17.88 -12.24
N ASN A 88 1.27 17.85 -13.49
CA ASN A 88 0.55 17.20 -14.59
C ASN A 88 1.25 15.93 -15.08
N VAL A 89 0.55 15.07 -15.82
CA VAL A 89 1.09 13.80 -16.35
C VAL A 89 2.33 14.01 -17.24
N ASN A 90 2.42 15.15 -17.91
CA ASN A 90 3.60 15.54 -18.69
C ASN A 90 4.88 15.65 -17.82
N SER A 91 4.74 15.79 -16.50
CA SER A 91 5.87 15.76 -15.57
C SER A 91 6.58 14.41 -15.54
N LEU A 92 5.87 13.30 -15.78
CA LEU A 92 6.46 11.95 -15.80
C LEU A 92 7.50 11.81 -16.90
N HIS A 93 7.23 12.37 -18.08
CA HIS A 93 8.16 12.36 -19.21
C HIS A 93 9.35 13.30 -19.01
N ALA A 94 9.20 14.33 -18.18
CA ALA A 94 10.23 15.33 -17.90
C ALA A 94 11.13 14.97 -16.72
N MET A 95 10.90 13.83 -16.05
CA MET A 95 11.75 13.33 -14.98
C MET A 95 13.15 12.97 -15.48
N ASP A 96 14.15 13.06 -14.60
CA ASP A 96 15.52 12.60 -14.89
C ASP A 96 15.56 11.09 -15.19
N LEU A 97 14.63 10.33 -14.60
CA LEU A 97 14.29 8.96 -14.99
C LEU A 97 12.84 8.95 -15.49
N PRO A 98 12.60 9.19 -16.79
CA PRO A 98 11.26 9.33 -17.35
C PRO A 98 10.38 8.10 -17.10
N VAL A 99 9.11 8.34 -16.79
CA VAL A 99 8.09 7.28 -16.73
C VAL A 99 7.19 7.39 -17.95
N VAL A 100 7.16 6.34 -18.76
CA VAL A 100 6.38 6.28 -20.01
C VAL A 100 5.35 5.16 -19.92
N ARG A 101 4.20 5.36 -20.57
CA ARG A 101 3.20 4.28 -20.72
C ARG A 101 3.35 3.62 -22.07
N VAL A 102 3.24 2.30 -22.07
CA VAL A 102 3.35 1.48 -23.28
C VAL A 102 2.04 0.74 -23.48
N ALA A 103 1.44 0.93 -24.64
CA ALA A 103 0.22 0.22 -25.03
C ALA A 103 0.46 -1.29 -25.13
N GLN A 104 -0.59 -2.07 -24.87
CA GLN A 104 -0.58 -3.51 -25.00
C GLN A 104 -0.25 -3.91 -26.44
N GLN A 105 0.64 -4.89 -26.59
CA GLN A 105 0.98 -5.51 -27.87
C GLN A 105 0.17 -6.80 -28.06
N ASP A 106 0.07 -7.27 -29.30
CA ASP A 106 -0.56 -8.57 -29.62
C ASP A 106 0.10 -9.72 -28.84
N ASN A 107 1.42 -9.66 -28.69
CA ASN A 107 2.18 -10.57 -27.83
C ASN A 107 2.73 -9.83 -26.58
N PRO A 108 2.13 -10.00 -25.41
CA PRO A 108 2.55 -9.29 -24.19
C PRO A 108 3.96 -9.70 -23.74
N PHE A 109 4.45 -10.90 -24.10
CA PHE A 109 5.76 -11.40 -23.71
C PHE A 109 6.95 -10.73 -24.43
N GLU A 110 6.69 -9.96 -25.50
CA GLU A 110 7.74 -9.16 -26.16
C GLU A 110 8.19 -7.99 -25.28
N LYS A 111 7.27 -7.46 -24.46
CA LYS A 111 7.51 -6.32 -23.58
C LYS A 111 7.57 -6.70 -22.11
N LEU A 112 7.00 -7.81 -21.68
CA LEU A 112 7.12 -8.27 -20.30
C LEU A 112 8.50 -8.89 -20.04
N PRO A 113 9.21 -8.47 -18.99
CA PRO A 113 10.38 -9.18 -18.48
C PRO A 113 10.04 -10.59 -17.97
N LYS A 114 11.04 -11.50 -18.02
CA LYS A 114 10.85 -12.93 -17.70
C LYS A 114 10.38 -13.19 -16.27
N ASP A 115 10.75 -12.34 -15.33
CA ASP A 115 10.39 -12.46 -13.90
C ASP A 115 8.88 -12.35 -13.65
N VAL A 116 8.08 -11.84 -14.60
CA VAL A 116 6.62 -11.77 -14.46
C VAL A 116 5.87 -12.62 -15.50
N HIS A 117 6.56 -13.42 -16.33
CA HIS A 117 5.90 -14.24 -17.36
C HIS A 117 4.93 -15.25 -16.75
N GLU A 118 5.35 -15.94 -15.68
CA GLU A 118 4.49 -16.89 -14.98
C GLU A 118 3.29 -16.18 -14.34
N LEU A 119 3.55 -15.11 -13.57
CA LEU A 119 2.48 -14.31 -12.95
C LEU A 119 1.46 -13.83 -13.99
N PHE A 120 1.93 -13.24 -15.10
CA PHE A 120 1.05 -12.77 -16.18
C PHE A 120 0.23 -13.91 -16.78
N THR A 121 0.85 -15.06 -17.04
CA THR A 121 0.17 -16.25 -17.59
C THR A 121 -0.93 -16.74 -16.65
N ARG A 122 -0.66 -16.78 -15.34
CA ARG A 122 -1.63 -17.20 -14.31
C ARG A 122 -2.78 -16.20 -14.20
N ILE A 123 -2.50 -14.91 -14.22
CA ILE A 123 -3.54 -13.87 -14.24
C ILE A 123 -4.41 -14.01 -15.49
N HIS A 124 -3.80 -14.13 -16.67
CA HIS A 124 -4.53 -14.30 -17.93
C HIS A 124 -5.41 -15.56 -17.93
N ALA A 125 -4.91 -16.68 -17.37
CA ALA A 125 -5.72 -17.89 -17.20
C ALA A 125 -6.97 -17.65 -16.34
N ILE A 126 -6.85 -16.90 -15.24
CA ILE A 126 -7.96 -16.58 -14.35
C ILE A 126 -8.94 -15.57 -14.97
N THR A 127 -8.41 -14.50 -15.58
CA THR A 127 -9.22 -13.33 -15.96
C THR A 127 -9.84 -13.47 -17.34
N VAL A 128 -9.07 -13.99 -18.30
CA VAL A 128 -9.47 -14.15 -19.71
C VAL A 128 -10.00 -15.54 -19.98
N LEU A 129 -9.26 -16.58 -19.60
CA LEU A 129 -9.66 -17.98 -19.86
C LEU A 129 -10.66 -18.51 -18.84
N ARG A 130 -10.85 -17.81 -17.71
CA ARG A 130 -11.74 -18.20 -16.61
C ARG A 130 -11.41 -19.59 -16.06
N ASP A 131 -10.13 -19.92 -16.00
CA ASP A 131 -9.64 -21.24 -15.62
C ASP A 131 -9.60 -21.39 -14.09
N ARG A 132 -10.38 -22.36 -13.56
CA ARG A 132 -10.16 -23.00 -12.24
C ARG A 132 -9.84 -22.06 -11.06
N PHE A 133 -10.63 -21.01 -10.85
CA PHE A 133 -10.40 -20.05 -9.75
C PHE A 133 -11.40 -20.17 -8.58
N ILE A 134 -12.47 -20.96 -8.74
CA ILE A 134 -13.48 -21.20 -7.68
C ILE A 134 -13.21 -22.55 -7.00
N PRO A 135 -13.27 -22.66 -5.66
CA PRO A 135 -13.15 -23.94 -4.97
C PRO A 135 -14.28 -24.92 -5.35
N SER A 136 -13.94 -26.17 -5.69
CA SER A 136 -14.94 -27.18 -6.06
C SER A 136 -15.81 -27.62 -4.90
N GLU A 137 -15.32 -27.51 -3.66
CA GLU A 137 -16.06 -27.91 -2.44
C GLU A 137 -17.39 -27.16 -2.29
N ILE A 138 -17.52 -25.98 -2.89
CA ILE A 138 -18.72 -25.14 -2.83
C ILE A 138 -19.49 -25.11 -4.15
N GLN A 139 -19.18 -25.97 -5.12
CA GLN A 139 -19.79 -25.91 -6.46
C GLN A 139 -21.33 -25.92 -6.41
N THR A 140 -21.91 -26.77 -5.56
CA THR A 140 -23.37 -26.84 -5.38
C THR A 140 -23.94 -25.54 -4.82
N GLN A 141 -23.33 -24.99 -3.78
CA GLN A 141 -23.75 -23.76 -3.11
C GLN A 141 -23.54 -22.54 -4.02
N PHE A 142 -22.44 -22.52 -4.77
CA PHE A 142 -22.10 -21.47 -5.71
C PHE A 142 -23.08 -21.44 -6.88
N LYS A 143 -23.37 -22.60 -7.50
CA LYS A 143 -24.34 -22.70 -8.60
C LYS A 143 -25.77 -22.34 -8.20
N LYS A 144 -26.17 -22.54 -6.94
CA LYS A 144 -27.46 -22.03 -6.43
C LYS A 144 -27.55 -20.50 -6.51
N LEU A 145 -26.41 -19.80 -6.38
CA LEU A 145 -26.33 -18.34 -6.46
C LEU A 145 -26.01 -17.85 -7.88
N GLN A 146 -25.29 -18.64 -8.66
CA GLN A 146 -24.81 -18.33 -10.01
C GLN A 146 -25.06 -19.53 -10.95
N PRO A 147 -26.31 -19.75 -11.40
CA PRO A 147 -26.69 -20.99 -12.09
C PRO A 147 -26.02 -21.19 -13.46
N LEU A 148 -25.59 -20.11 -14.10
CA LEU A 148 -25.01 -20.12 -15.45
C LEU A 148 -23.48 -20.31 -15.46
N VAL A 149 -22.85 -20.48 -14.30
CA VAL A 149 -21.40 -20.62 -14.21
C VAL A 149 -20.96 -22.02 -14.70
N PRO A 150 -20.05 -22.11 -15.69
CA PRO A 150 -19.52 -23.36 -16.20
C PRO A 150 -18.74 -24.17 -15.15
N ASP A 151 -18.72 -25.49 -15.31
CA ASP A 151 -17.95 -26.38 -14.43
C ASP A 151 -16.43 -26.19 -14.56
N SER A 152 -15.95 -25.71 -15.71
CA SER A 152 -14.54 -25.44 -15.94
C SER A 152 -13.95 -24.32 -15.06
N TRP A 153 -14.79 -23.52 -14.40
CA TRP A 153 -14.33 -22.44 -13.52
C TRP A 153 -13.97 -22.94 -12.11
N PHE A 154 -14.35 -24.17 -11.77
CA PHE A 154 -14.08 -24.80 -10.48
C PHE A 154 -12.78 -25.62 -10.51
N ARG A 155 -11.98 -25.57 -9.44
CA ARG A 155 -10.70 -26.30 -9.33
C ARG A 155 -10.90 -27.81 -9.24
N PRO A 156 -10.22 -28.66 -10.02
CA PRO A 156 -10.38 -30.10 -9.97
C PRO A 156 -10.16 -30.66 -8.56
N LEU A 157 -11.00 -31.61 -8.13
CA LEU A 157 -10.88 -32.25 -6.82
C LEU A 157 -9.58 -33.07 -6.68
N GLU A 158 -8.98 -33.48 -7.79
CA GLU A 158 -7.72 -34.23 -7.80
C GLU A 158 -6.50 -33.37 -7.38
N GLU A 159 -6.57 -32.04 -7.57
CA GLU A 159 -5.51 -31.11 -7.16
C GLU A 159 -5.48 -30.88 -5.62
N LEU A 160 -6.44 -31.44 -4.87
CA LEU A 160 -6.55 -31.39 -3.41
C LEU A 160 -5.89 -32.58 -2.67
N GLY A 161 -5.21 -33.49 -3.38
CA GLY A 161 -4.50 -34.62 -2.76
C GLY A 161 -5.41 -35.68 -2.15
N VAL A 162 -6.62 -35.86 -2.70
CA VAL A 162 -7.58 -36.88 -2.21
C VAL A 162 -7.16 -38.27 -2.70
N SER A 163 -6.62 -39.08 -1.79
CA SER A 163 -6.41 -40.52 -2.00
C SER A 163 -7.74 -41.27 -1.93
N ILE A 164 -8.21 -41.81 -3.06
CA ILE A 164 -9.35 -42.73 -3.10
C ILE A 164 -8.88 -44.10 -2.57
N ASN A 165 -9.20 -44.42 -1.30
CA ASN A 165 -9.01 -45.78 -0.78
C ASN A 165 -10.18 -46.66 -1.22
N TYR A 166 -9.91 -47.69 -2.03
CA TYR A 166 -10.88 -48.71 -2.42
C TYR A 166 -10.79 -49.89 -1.45
N ASP A 167 -11.83 -50.15 -0.66
CA ASP A 167 -11.96 -51.39 0.12
C ASP A 167 -12.62 -52.48 -0.76
N PRO A 168 -11.89 -53.55 -1.14
CA PRO A 168 -12.40 -54.58 -2.02
C PRO A 168 -13.43 -55.53 -1.37
N LYS A 169 -13.88 -55.28 -0.12
CA LYS A 169 -14.82 -56.17 0.59
C LYS A 169 -16.19 -55.58 0.93
N SER A 170 -16.45 -54.30 0.67
CA SER A 170 -17.79 -53.72 0.81
C SER A 170 -18.38 -53.42 -0.56
N ASN A 171 -19.50 -54.07 -0.91
CA ASN A 171 -20.25 -53.76 -2.13
C ASN A 171 -21.03 -52.44 -2.05
N ASP A 172 -20.83 -51.68 -0.97
CA ASP A 172 -21.25 -50.29 -0.83
C ASP A 172 -20.01 -49.40 -0.97
N ALA A 173 -20.04 -48.50 -1.95
CA ALA A 173 -19.11 -47.39 -2.04
C ALA A 173 -19.38 -46.42 -0.87
N ILE A 174 -18.86 -46.74 0.32
CA ILE A 174 -18.81 -45.78 1.40
C ILE A 174 -17.72 -44.78 1.01
N LEU A 175 -18.15 -43.57 0.61
CA LEU A 175 -17.31 -42.37 0.60
C LEU A 175 -16.80 -42.15 2.04
N GLY A 176 -15.72 -42.82 2.41
CA GLY A 176 -15.00 -42.54 3.64
C GLY A 176 -14.37 -41.17 3.50
N ILE A 177 -15.03 -40.15 4.04
CA ILE A 177 -14.52 -38.77 4.14
C ILE A 177 -13.39 -38.78 5.17
N GLY A 178 -12.22 -39.28 4.76
CA GLY A 178 -10.98 -39.29 5.52
C GLY A 178 -10.06 -38.14 5.13
N GLY A 179 -10.61 -36.93 5.01
CA GLY A 179 -9.93 -35.63 4.88
C GLY A 179 -10.72 -34.59 4.06
N PRO A 180 -10.80 -33.29 4.43
CA PRO A 180 -10.97 -32.68 5.76
C PRO A 180 -12.28 -31.86 5.82
N THR A 181 -13.11 -32.02 6.87
CA THR A 181 -14.24 -31.10 7.15
C THR A 181 -13.84 -29.61 7.08
N ASN A 182 -12.56 -29.32 7.37
CA ASN A 182 -11.98 -28.00 7.38
C ASN A 182 -11.82 -27.37 5.97
N SER A 183 -11.65 -28.11 4.86
CA SER A 183 -11.48 -27.49 3.51
C SER A 183 -12.82 -26.99 2.97
N THR A 184 -13.86 -27.83 3.08
CA THR A 184 -15.22 -27.42 2.69
C THR A 184 -15.73 -26.30 3.58
N GLU A 185 -15.48 -26.37 4.89
CA GLU A 185 -15.85 -25.30 5.82
C GLU A 185 -15.10 -23.98 5.49
N ALA A 186 -13.80 -24.04 5.22
CA ALA A 186 -13.03 -22.87 4.80
C ALA A 186 -13.54 -22.28 3.48
N ALA A 187 -13.85 -23.12 2.48
CA ALA A 187 -14.40 -22.67 1.21
C ALA A 187 -15.80 -22.05 1.38
N LEU A 188 -16.63 -22.59 2.26
CA LEU A 188 -17.93 -22.00 2.63
C LEU A 188 -17.77 -20.67 3.36
N GLU A 189 -16.78 -20.55 4.23
CA GLU A 189 -16.50 -19.30 4.93
C GLU A 189 -15.96 -18.22 3.97
N GLU A 190 -15.09 -18.60 3.03
CA GLU A 190 -14.70 -17.72 1.93
C GLU A 190 -15.91 -17.24 1.13
N LEU A 191 -16.84 -18.13 0.79
CA LEU A 191 -18.07 -17.74 0.10
C LEU A 191 -18.90 -16.73 0.91
N ARG A 192 -18.99 -16.89 2.23
CA ARG A 192 -19.69 -15.93 3.10
C ARG A 192 -18.97 -14.58 3.13
N THR A 193 -17.65 -14.59 3.32
CA THR A 193 -16.81 -13.39 3.35
C THR A 193 -16.91 -12.61 2.05
N LEU A 194 -16.73 -13.26 0.90
CA LEU A 194 -16.77 -12.59 -0.40
C LEU A 194 -18.17 -12.06 -0.74
N ARG A 195 -19.24 -12.74 -0.31
CA ARG A 195 -20.60 -12.22 -0.43
C ARG A 195 -20.83 -10.98 0.44
N ARG A 196 -20.28 -10.96 1.66
CA ARG A 196 -20.34 -9.79 2.55
C ARG A 196 -19.61 -8.61 1.91
N LEU A 197 -18.37 -8.80 1.45
CA LEU A 197 -17.59 -7.75 0.79
C LEU A 197 -18.27 -7.19 -0.46
N LYS A 198 -18.94 -8.05 -1.24
CA LYS A 198 -19.74 -7.61 -2.38
C LYS A 198 -20.93 -6.74 -1.93
N ALA A 199 -21.65 -7.12 -0.88
CA ALA A 199 -22.76 -6.32 -0.35
C ALA A 199 -22.29 -5.00 0.28
N ASP A 200 -21.13 -5.02 0.94
CA ASP A 200 -20.46 -3.84 1.49
C ASP A 200 -20.05 -2.88 0.35
N ALA A 201 -19.52 -3.40 -0.76
CA ALA A 201 -19.22 -2.60 -1.95
C ALA A 201 -20.47 -1.98 -2.59
N ASP A 202 -21.56 -2.74 -2.73
CA ASP A 202 -22.84 -2.21 -3.20
C ASP A 202 -23.34 -1.08 -2.27
N THR A 203 -23.16 -1.23 -0.95
CA THR A 203 -23.53 -0.21 0.03
C THR A 203 -22.67 1.04 -0.09
N CYS A 204 -21.36 0.89 -0.28
CA CYS A 204 -20.44 2.01 -0.48
C CYS A 204 -20.82 2.83 -1.74
N GLU A 205 -21.18 2.15 -2.83
CA GLU A 205 -21.65 2.81 -4.06
C GLU A 205 -22.98 3.54 -3.83
N LEU A 206 -23.99 2.85 -3.31
CA LEU A 206 -25.34 3.39 -3.11
C LEU A 206 -25.37 4.57 -2.12
N CYS A 207 -24.55 4.51 -1.07
CA CYS A 207 -24.50 5.54 -0.03
C CYS A 207 -23.46 6.63 -0.31
N GLY A 208 -22.72 6.56 -1.42
CA GLY A 208 -21.73 7.57 -1.80
C GLY A 208 -20.57 7.68 -0.80
N TYR A 209 -20.01 6.54 -0.37
CA TYR A 209 -18.88 6.52 0.56
C TYR A 209 -17.67 7.24 -0.04
N SER A 210 -16.87 7.88 0.82
CA SER A 210 -15.60 8.49 0.43
C SER A 210 -14.54 7.44 0.07
N GLU A 211 -13.45 7.86 -0.57
CA GLU A 211 -12.33 6.97 -0.96
C GLU A 211 -11.80 6.18 0.24
N ILE A 212 -11.62 6.86 1.38
CA ILE A 212 -11.21 6.21 2.63
C ILE A 212 -12.29 5.24 3.16
N GLY A 213 -13.57 5.55 2.97
CA GLY A 213 -14.68 4.66 3.31
C GLY A 213 -14.62 3.35 2.51
N TRP A 214 -14.45 3.44 1.20
CA TRP A 214 -14.21 2.28 0.33
C TRP A 214 -12.97 1.49 0.75
N ASN A 215 -11.88 2.19 1.06
CA ASN A 215 -10.62 1.58 1.49
C ASN A 215 -10.78 0.77 2.77
N MET A 216 -11.51 1.28 3.76
CA MET A 216 -11.72 0.61 5.04
C MET A 216 -12.76 -0.51 4.97
N THR A 217 -13.81 -0.33 4.17
CA THR A 217 -14.97 -1.24 4.15
C THR A 217 -14.82 -2.35 3.12
N VAL A 218 -14.09 -2.14 2.02
CA VAL A 218 -14.02 -3.08 0.90
C VAL A 218 -12.57 -3.47 0.56
N HIS A 219 -11.74 -2.49 0.19
CA HIS A 219 -10.43 -2.79 -0.42
C HIS A 219 -9.46 -3.44 0.57
N MET A 220 -9.30 -2.88 1.77
CA MET A 220 -8.44 -3.44 2.80
C MET A 220 -8.92 -4.83 3.26
N PRO A 221 -10.21 -5.04 3.63
CA PRO A 221 -10.70 -6.37 3.98
C PRO A 221 -10.49 -7.42 2.87
N LEU A 222 -10.69 -7.05 1.60
CA LEU A 222 -10.44 -7.95 0.48
C LEU A 222 -8.96 -8.30 0.32
N LEU A 223 -8.06 -7.32 0.43
CA LEU A 223 -6.62 -7.55 0.42
C LEU A 223 -6.20 -8.46 1.58
N VAL A 224 -6.68 -8.19 2.80
CA VAL A 224 -6.39 -9.04 3.97
C VAL A 224 -6.89 -10.48 3.75
N HIS A 225 -8.11 -10.64 3.24
CA HIS A 225 -8.68 -11.96 2.96
C HIS A 225 -7.84 -12.73 1.92
N ALA A 226 -7.52 -12.10 0.80
CA ALA A 226 -6.77 -12.74 -0.27
C ALA A 226 -5.36 -13.15 0.16
N LEU A 227 -4.70 -12.33 0.98
CA LEU A 227 -3.33 -12.54 1.46
C LEU A 227 -3.24 -13.45 2.69
N SER A 228 -4.35 -13.83 3.31
CA SER A 228 -4.39 -14.60 4.56
C SER A 228 -3.62 -15.93 4.54
N ALA A 229 -3.51 -16.56 3.37
CA ALA A 229 -2.76 -17.80 3.17
C ALA A 229 -1.25 -17.59 2.93
N GLN A 230 -0.80 -16.35 2.77
CA GLN A 230 0.59 -15.99 2.50
C GLN A 230 1.17 -15.21 3.69
N PRO A 231 1.70 -15.90 4.72
CA PRO A 231 2.12 -15.25 5.97
C PRO A 231 3.27 -14.25 5.80
N THR A 232 4.02 -14.34 4.69
CA THR A 232 5.15 -13.47 4.37
C THR A 232 4.79 -12.26 3.52
N VAL A 233 3.52 -12.07 3.13
CA VAL A 233 3.08 -10.93 2.32
C VAL A 233 1.94 -10.21 3.02
N HIS A 234 2.18 -8.96 3.40
CA HIS A 234 1.22 -8.17 4.18
C HIS A 234 0.78 -6.96 3.39
N VAL A 235 -0.50 -6.63 3.51
CA VAL A 235 -1.02 -5.33 3.11
C VAL A 235 -0.71 -4.31 4.19
N VAL A 236 -0.08 -3.20 3.80
CA VAL A 236 0.29 -2.09 4.68
C VAL A 236 -0.49 -0.84 4.26
N PRO A 237 -1.45 -0.37 5.08
CA PRO A 237 -2.11 0.92 4.86
C PRO A 237 -1.07 2.04 4.87
N SER A 238 -0.99 2.77 3.76
CA SER A 238 0.11 3.69 3.46
C SER A 238 -0.36 5.14 3.24
N LEU A 239 -1.57 5.47 3.72
CA LEU A 239 -2.22 6.78 3.62
C LEU A 239 -1.41 7.97 4.15
N THR A 240 -0.38 7.71 4.96
CA THR A 240 0.53 8.71 5.54
C THR A 240 1.99 8.50 5.12
N ALA A 241 2.27 7.51 4.29
CA ALA A 241 3.61 7.19 3.82
C ALA A 241 4.04 8.21 2.76
N GLN A 242 4.86 9.17 3.17
CA GLN A 242 5.41 10.18 2.26
C GLN A 242 6.76 9.71 1.71
N LEU A 243 7.06 10.10 0.47
CA LEU A 243 8.40 9.97 -0.07
C LEU A 243 9.38 10.78 0.79
N THR A 244 10.48 10.14 1.17
CA THR A 244 11.60 10.85 1.76
C THR A 244 12.14 11.84 0.73
N SER A 245 12.42 13.07 1.14
CA SER A 245 12.82 14.17 0.25
C SER A 245 13.99 13.83 -0.70
N LYS A 246 14.90 12.95 -0.27
CA LYS A 246 16.04 12.44 -1.06
C LYS A 246 15.66 11.50 -2.20
N PHE A 247 14.50 10.88 -2.14
CA PHE A 247 14.02 9.91 -3.12
C PHE A 247 12.90 10.47 -3.98
N VAL A 248 12.51 11.74 -3.80
CA VAL A 248 11.56 12.41 -4.67
C VAL A 248 12.18 12.57 -6.06
N PRO A 249 11.56 12.03 -7.12
CA PRO A 249 12.07 12.18 -8.47
C PRO A 249 12.20 13.65 -8.86
N SER A 250 13.29 13.96 -9.54
CA SER A 250 13.57 15.31 -10.04
C SER A 250 13.28 15.39 -11.55
N ALA A 251 12.96 16.59 -12.02
CA ALA A 251 12.80 16.94 -13.42
C ALA A 251 13.69 18.15 -13.71
N GLY A 252 14.97 17.91 -14.00
CA GLY A 252 15.99 18.94 -14.06
C GLY A 252 16.14 19.66 -12.71
N SER A 253 15.93 20.99 -12.68
CA SER A 253 16.07 21.78 -11.45
C SER A 253 14.83 21.79 -10.54
N SER A 254 13.72 21.21 -11.02
CA SER A 254 12.43 21.22 -10.34
C SER A 254 12.15 19.89 -9.62
N VAL A 255 11.59 19.99 -8.41
CA VAL A 255 11.16 18.82 -7.61
C VAL A 255 9.69 18.55 -7.88
N ILE A 256 9.35 17.30 -8.18
CA ILE A 256 7.95 16.89 -8.39
C ILE A 256 7.24 16.78 -7.05
N GLU A 257 5.95 17.10 -7.01
CA GLU A 257 5.16 16.96 -5.79
C GLU A 257 5.15 15.50 -5.32
N ALA A 258 5.62 15.26 -4.09
CA ALA A 258 5.61 13.93 -3.49
C ALA A 258 4.16 13.46 -3.36
N LYS A 259 3.87 12.32 -3.98
CA LYS A 259 2.56 11.66 -3.90
C LYS A 259 2.66 10.41 -3.04
N MET A 260 1.54 10.03 -2.43
CA MET A 260 1.44 8.86 -1.56
C MET A 260 0.77 7.72 -2.33
N ILE A 261 0.73 6.55 -1.73
CA ILE A 261 -0.08 5.41 -2.20
C ILE A 261 -1.01 4.99 -1.07
N ASP A 262 -2.16 4.42 -1.40
CA ASP A 262 -3.13 4.00 -0.39
C ASP A 262 -2.70 2.74 0.35
N PHE A 263 -2.18 1.74 -0.38
CA PHE A 263 -1.66 0.51 0.21
C PHE A 263 -0.39 0.04 -0.46
N ALA A 264 0.45 -0.66 0.30
CA ALA A 264 1.58 -1.41 -0.22
C ALA A 264 1.40 -2.89 0.12
N LEU A 265 1.73 -3.78 -0.82
CA LEU A 265 1.95 -5.19 -0.50
C LEU A 265 3.43 -5.37 -0.28
N ALA A 266 3.80 -5.71 0.95
CA ALA A 266 5.19 -5.77 1.39
C ALA A 266 5.59 -7.19 1.79
N LEU A 267 6.86 -7.51 1.56
CA LEU A 267 7.49 -8.74 2.01
C LEU A 267 7.83 -8.63 3.50
N TRP A 268 7.17 -9.43 4.34
CA TRP A 268 7.38 -9.51 5.77
C TRP A 268 8.01 -10.86 6.14
N LEU A 269 9.32 -10.85 6.36
CA LEU A 269 10.08 -12.04 6.73
C LEU A 269 9.67 -12.60 8.09
N ASN A 270 10.07 -13.85 8.36
CA ASN A 270 9.66 -14.62 9.53
C ASN A 270 8.13 -14.74 9.66
N ASN A 271 7.46 -15.13 8.57
CA ASN A 271 6.00 -15.34 8.54
C ASN A 271 5.21 -14.13 9.08
N GLY A 272 5.62 -12.91 8.74
CA GLY A 272 4.93 -11.71 9.22
C GLY A 272 5.34 -11.24 10.62
N LYS A 273 6.33 -11.90 11.24
CA LYS A 273 6.70 -11.69 12.65
C LYS A 273 8.20 -11.37 12.78
N PRO A 274 8.69 -10.27 12.16
CA PRO A 274 10.11 -9.96 12.10
C PRO A 274 10.78 -9.75 13.47
N LEU A 275 10.00 -9.55 14.53
CA LEU A 275 10.49 -9.37 15.90
C LEU A 275 10.57 -10.66 16.74
N ARG A 276 10.08 -11.79 16.23
CA ARG A 276 10.15 -13.07 16.97
C ARG A 276 11.48 -13.76 16.72
N SER A 277 11.98 -14.42 17.76
CA SER A 277 13.27 -15.12 17.76
C SER A 277 13.24 -16.50 17.10
N ASP A 278 12.08 -16.98 16.64
CA ASP A 278 11.90 -18.30 16.02
C ASP A 278 12.02 -18.26 14.48
N ALA A 279 12.70 -17.25 13.94
CA ALA A 279 12.97 -17.13 12.52
C ALA A 279 13.85 -18.28 12.01
N THR A 280 13.59 -18.71 10.76
CA THR A 280 14.49 -19.62 10.07
C THR A 280 15.87 -18.99 9.87
N ASP A 281 16.91 -19.81 9.68
CA ASP A 281 18.26 -19.32 9.40
C ASP A 281 18.30 -18.43 8.14
N GLN A 282 17.51 -18.78 7.12
CA GLN A 282 17.42 -18.00 5.87
C GLN A 282 16.79 -16.62 6.11
N ASP A 283 15.64 -16.57 6.80
CA ASP A 283 14.97 -15.30 7.12
C ASP A 283 15.84 -14.44 8.03
N SER A 284 16.49 -15.05 9.03
CA SER A 284 17.40 -14.35 9.95
C SER A 284 18.54 -13.68 9.19
N ARG A 285 19.18 -14.41 8.27
CA ARG A 285 20.26 -13.87 7.42
C ARG A 285 19.79 -12.70 6.57
N LEU A 286 18.64 -12.83 5.92
CA LEU A 286 18.10 -11.77 5.06
C LEU A 286 17.67 -10.54 5.86
N MET A 287 16.98 -10.73 6.99
CA MET A 287 16.62 -9.63 7.91
C MET A 287 17.86 -8.90 8.41
N THR A 288 18.90 -9.61 8.82
CA THR A 288 20.18 -9.00 9.24
C THR A 288 20.84 -8.23 8.09
N ALA A 289 20.85 -8.79 6.88
CA ALA A 289 21.45 -8.11 5.73
C ALA A 289 20.71 -6.82 5.33
N ILE A 290 19.36 -6.86 5.30
CA ILE A 290 18.52 -5.66 5.09
C ILE A 290 18.82 -4.63 6.17
N THR A 291 18.76 -5.04 7.43
CA THR A 291 18.98 -4.16 8.59
C THR A 291 20.35 -3.49 8.54
N ASN A 292 21.41 -4.26 8.27
CA ASN A 292 22.78 -3.73 8.16
C ASN A 292 22.90 -2.74 7.00
N LYS A 293 22.40 -3.07 5.80
CA LYS A 293 22.46 -2.14 4.65
C LYS A 293 21.66 -0.87 4.92
N VAL A 294 20.50 -0.98 5.57
CA VAL A 294 19.64 0.15 5.94
C VAL A 294 20.31 1.05 6.97
N PHE A 295 20.84 0.51 8.07
CA PHE A 295 21.49 1.32 9.10
C PHE A 295 22.82 1.94 8.67
N ASN A 296 23.49 1.36 7.68
CA ASN A 296 24.67 1.97 7.05
C ASN A 296 24.34 3.17 6.14
N GLN A 297 23.06 3.51 5.95
CA GLN A 297 22.65 4.72 5.24
C GLN A 297 22.66 5.94 6.18
N PRO A 298 22.73 7.17 5.64
CA PRO A 298 22.48 8.38 6.42
C PRO A 298 21.15 8.31 7.17
N GLY A 299 21.06 8.93 8.36
CA GLY A 299 19.91 8.78 9.27
C GLY A 299 18.54 9.08 8.65
N ASP A 300 18.46 10.07 7.76
CA ASP A 300 17.23 10.44 7.03
C ASP A 300 16.87 9.49 5.87
N SER A 301 17.70 8.47 5.65
CA SER A 301 17.63 7.50 4.55
C SER A 301 17.64 6.05 5.07
N GLN A 302 17.47 5.84 6.38
CA GLN A 302 17.46 4.51 7.02
C GLN A 302 16.11 3.81 6.83
N THR A 303 15.80 3.46 5.58
CA THR A 303 14.64 2.66 5.19
C THR A 303 14.98 1.80 3.98
N VAL A 304 14.45 0.58 3.87
CA VAL A 304 14.63 -0.25 2.68
C VAL A 304 13.93 0.35 1.46
N ASN A 305 12.82 1.06 1.68
CA ASN A 305 12.02 1.69 0.65
C ASN A 305 12.32 3.20 0.53
N GLN A 306 11.57 3.87 -0.33
CA GLN A 306 11.65 5.31 -0.60
C GLN A 306 10.90 6.19 0.42
N THR A 307 10.47 5.60 1.55
CA THR A 307 9.72 6.27 2.62
C THR A 307 10.24 5.84 3.99
N THR A 308 10.35 6.77 4.94
CA THR A 308 10.67 6.48 6.35
C THR A 308 9.46 6.07 7.17
N PHE A 309 8.32 5.76 6.54
CA PHE A 309 7.15 5.25 7.22
C PHE A 309 7.49 3.93 7.94
N ALA A 310 7.38 3.92 9.27
CA ALA A 310 7.94 2.87 10.11
C ALA A 310 7.49 1.44 9.72
N PRO A 311 6.21 1.17 9.38
CA PRO A 311 5.78 -0.16 8.93
C PRO A 311 6.50 -0.66 7.67
N LEU A 312 7.05 0.24 6.85
CA LEU A 312 7.76 -0.07 5.60
C LEU A 312 9.27 0.14 5.73
N GLN A 313 9.80 0.43 6.93
CA GLN A 313 11.22 0.73 7.10
C GLN A 313 12.13 -0.45 6.74
N PHE A 314 11.70 -1.68 7.04
CA PHE A 314 12.47 -2.91 6.79
C PHE A 314 11.72 -3.95 5.96
N ALA A 315 10.49 -3.65 5.54
CA ALA A 315 9.64 -4.55 4.75
C ALA A 315 9.64 -4.10 3.28
N PRO A 316 10.37 -4.77 2.36
CA PRO A 316 10.44 -4.36 0.96
C PRO A 316 9.06 -4.37 0.28
N ILE A 317 8.72 -3.29 -0.43
CA ILE A 317 7.45 -3.18 -1.15
C ILE A 317 7.54 -3.95 -2.48
N GLY A 318 6.72 -4.99 -2.62
CA GLY A 318 6.62 -5.82 -3.85
C GLY A 318 5.50 -5.40 -4.79
N CYS A 319 4.47 -4.69 -4.30
CA CYS A 319 3.42 -4.12 -5.15
C CYS A 319 2.87 -2.82 -4.54
N ASN A 320 2.64 -1.82 -5.38
CA ASN A 320 2.00 -0.56 -4.98
C ASN A 320 0.51 -0.61 -5.33
N VAL A 321 -0.35 -0.08 -4.47
CA VAL A 321 -1.81 -0.03 -4.67
C VAL A 321 -2.29 1.40 -4.53
N GLU A 322 -2.95 1.88 -5.56
CA GLU A 322 -3.59 3.19 -5.57
C GLU A 322 -5.09 3.01 -5.83
N THR A 323 -5.88 3.70 -5.03
CA THR A 323 -7.34 3.68 -5.10
C THR A 323 -7.84 5.06 -5.49
N LYS A 324 -8.90 5.09 -6.29
CA LYS A 324 -9.59 6.31 -6.69
C LYS A 324 -11.10 6.05 -6.74
N LEU A 325 -11.88 7.12 -6.62
CA LEU A 325 -13.30 7.07 -6.92
C LEU A 325 -13.63 7.81 -8.23
N GLY A 326 -14.59 7.28 -8.98
CA GLY A 326 -15.12 7.90 -10.19
C GLY A 326 -14.06 8.21 -11.26
N THR A 327 -14.12 9.40 -11.86
CA THR A 327 -13.32 9.75 -13.05
C THR A 327 -11.91 10.26 -12.73
N ALA A 328 -11.42 10.16 -11.49
CA ALA A 328 -10.10 10.66 -11.06
C ALA A 328 -8.90 9.80 -11.57
N ILE A 329 -9.05 9.19 -12.75
CA ILE A 329 -8.16 8.15 -13.30
C ILE A 329 -6.75 8.67 -13.58
N THR A 330 -6.66 9.88 -14.12
CA THR A 330 -5.38 10.45 -14.55
C THR A 330 -4.48 10.81 -13.37
N ASP A 331 -5.07 11.18 -12.23
CA ASP A 331 -4.32 11.59 -11.05
C ASP A 331 -3.71 10.37 -10.34
N GLY A 332 -4.49 9.31 -10.14
CA GLY A 332 -4.04 8.05 -9.54
C GLY A 332 -2.83 7.43 -10.23
N ARG A 333 -2.89 7.33 -11.57
CA ARG A 333 -1.78 6.77 -12.36
C ARG A 333 -0.51 7.64 -12.33
N LEU A 334 -0.65 8.97 -12.17
CA LEU A 334 0.49 9.85 -11.94
C LEU A 334 1.13 9.56 -10.58
N GLN A 335 0.32 9.33 -9.54
CA GLN A 335 0.81 8.99 -8.19
C GLN A 335 1.64 7.70 -8.22
N LEU A 336 1.09 6.64 -8.83
CA LEU A 336 1.79 5.36 -9.02
C LEU A 336 3.11 5.52 -9.79
N GLY A 337 3.13 6.33 -10.85
CA GLY A 337 4.35 6.59 -11.63
C GLY A 337 5.46 7.26 -10.81
N VAL A 338 5.12 8.34 -10.08
CA VAL A 338 6.07 9.06 -9.21
C VAL A 338 6.61 8.14 -8.11
N TRP A 339 5.72 7.42 -7.44
CA TRP A 339 6.08 6.51 -6.35
C TRP A 339 6.99 5.37 -6.84
N THR A 340 6.71 4.84 -8.04
CA THR A 340 7.50 3.77 -8.66
C THR A 340 8.88 4.26 -9.11
N ALA A 341 8.97 5.47 -9.69
CA ALA A 341 10.26 6.06 -10.02
C ALA A 341 11.13 6.26 -8.77
N ALA A 342 10.53 6.74 -7.69
CA ALA A 342 11.21 6.87 -6.40
C ALA A 342 11.70 5.51 -5.87
N TRP A 343 10.92 4.45 -6.04
CA TRP A 343 11.32 3.08 -5.69
C TRP A 343 12.56 2.63 -6.47
N PHE A 344 12.58 2.80 -7.80
CA PHE A 344 13.76 2.45 -8.62
C PHE A 344 15.00 3.24 -8.22
N CYS A 345 14.86 4.56 -8.00
CA CYS A 345 15.95 5.40 -7.48
C CYS A 345 16.46 4.90 -6.13
N ARG A 346 15.58 4.45 -5.23
CA ARG A 346 15.99 3.90 -3.95
C ARG A 346 16.74 2.58 -4.13
N MET A 347 16.20 1.66 -4.92
CA MET A 347 16.78 0.33 -5.09
C MET A 347 18.14 0.36 -5.77
N GLU A 348 18.41 1.36 -6.62
CA GLU A 348 19.75 1.59 -7.19
C GLU A 348 20.83 1.76 -6.12
N THR A 349 20.47 2.28 -4.93
CA THR A 349 21.43 2.43 -3.82
C THR A 349 21.89 1.09 -3.22
N PHE A 350 21.07 0.05 -3.32
CA PHE A 350 21.32 -1.28 -2.75
C PHE A 350 21.71 -2.32 -3.78
N ARG A 351 21.12 -2.26 -4.97
CA ARG A 351 21.28 -3.23 -6.07
C ARG A 351 22.76 -3.38 -6.45
N PRO A 352 23.32 -4.60 -6.47
CA PRO A 352 24.64 -4.85 -7.03
C PRO A 352 24.69 -4.50 -8.52
N LYS A 353 25.86 -4.05 -9.01
CA LYS A 353 26.07 -3.87 -10.45
C LYS A 353 25.87 -5.22 -11.15
N GLY A 354 25.16 -5.21 -12.28
CA GLY A 354 24.85 -6.43 -13.03
C GLY A 354 23.66 -7.25 -12.53
N CYS A 355 23.16 -7.00 -11.30
CA CYS A 355 21.91 -7.63 -10.84
C CYS A 355 20.74 -7.08 -11.68
N PRO A 356 19.96 -7.92 -12.39
CA PRO A 356 18.87 -7.45 -13.26
C PRO A 356 17.79 -6.74 -12.43
N TRP A 357 17.09 -5.80 -13.05
CA TRP A 357 15.93 -5.17 -12.45
C TRP A 357 14.77 -6.16 -12.33
N VAL A 358 14.06 -6.10 -11.21
CA VAL A 358 12.76 -6.77 -11.06
C VAL A 358 11.67 -5.84 -11.58
N THR A 359 10.64 -6.44 -12.17
CA THR A 359 9.40 -5.76 -12.55
C THR A 359 8.56 -5.49 -11.30
N ILE A 360 7.95 -4.32 -11.20
CA ILE A 360 7.06 -3.99 -10.08
C ILE A 360 5.60 -3.95 -10.54
N PRO A 361 4.75 -4.88 -10.06
CA PRO A 361 3.31 -4.81 -10.26
C PRO A 361 2.71 -3.57 -9.55
N LEU A 362 1.75 -2.94 -10.22
CA LEU A 362 1.00 -1.81 -9.70
C LEU A 362 -0.50 -2.11 -9.80
N LEU A 363 -1.19 -2.10 -8.67
CA LEU A 363 -2.64 -2.22 -8.61
C LEU A 363 -3.28 -0.84 -8.66
N TYR A 364 -4.24 -0.70 -9.57
CA TYR A 364 -5.02 0.51 -9.74
C TYR A 364 -6.51 0.17 -9.58
N VAL A 365 -7.13 0.72 -8.54
CA VAL A 365 -8.51 0.41 -8.15
C VAL A 365 -9.37 1.64 -8.34
N VAL A 366 -10.48 1.49 -9.06
CA VAL A 366 -11.48 2.55 -9.23
C VAL A 366 -12.85 2.01 -8.88
N ASP A 367 -13.39 2.48 -7.76
CA ASP A 367 -14.63 1.97 -7.18
C ASP A 367 -14.55 0.43 -7.09
N HIS A 368 -15.39 -0.28 -7.84
CA HIS A 368 -15.38 -1.74 -7.89
C HIS A 368 -14.30 -2.35 -8.78
N SER A 369 -13.71 -1.61 -9.71
CA SER A 369 -12.89 -2.16 -10.80
C SER A 369 -11.42 -2.22 -10.40
N TRP A 370 -10.81 -3.41 -10.52
CA TRP A 370 -9.41 -3.63 -10.19
C TRP A 370 -8.60 -3.92 -11.44
N ARG A 371 -7.49 -3.21 -11.57
CA ARG A 371 -6.56 -3.35 -12.69
C ARG A 371 -5.14 -3.52 -12.20
N ILE A 372 -4.32 -4.23 -12.97
CA ILE A 372 -2.90 -4.41 -12.73
C ILE A 372 -2.09 -3.89 -13.92
N SER A 373 -0.98 -3.22 -13.64
CA SER A 373 0.04 -2.85 -14.62
C SER A 373 1.41 -3.28 -14.13
N PHE A 374 2.41 -3.27 -15.02
CA PHE A 374 3.76 -3.72 -14.72
C PHE A 374 4.76 -2.62 -15.05
N ALA A 375 5.51 -2.16 -14.03
CA ALA A 375 6.56 -1.19 -14.20
C ALA A 375 7.92 -1.88 -14.40
N CYS A 376 8.54 -1.60 -15.53
CA CYS A 376 9.80 -2.20 -15.96
C CYS A 376 10.86 -1.11 -16.12
N GLN A 377 12.04 -1.31 -15.53
CA GLN A 377 13.18 -0.44 -15.81
C GLN A 377 13.76 -0.79 -17.19
N ARG A 378 13.94 0.23 -18.04
CA ARG A 378 14.45 0.12 -19.40
C ARG A 378 15.57 1.13 -19.64
N GLY A 379 16.77 0.83 -19.18
CA GLY A 379 17.96 1.63 -19.47
C GLY A 379 17.91 3.01 -18.82
N ASP A 380 17.40 4.00 -19.55
CA ASP A 380 17.26 5.39 -19.12
C ASP A 380 15.82 5.79 -18.78
N CYS A 381 14.84 4.89 -18.87
CA CYS A 381 13.44 5.17 -18.51
C CYS A 381 12.78 4.02 -17.75
N ILE A 382 11.57 4.27 -17.27
CA ILE A 382 10.65 3.28 -16.70
C ILE A 382 9.45 3.16 -17.64
N GLU A 383 9.20 1.97 -18.16
CA GLU A 383 7.99 1.65 -18.92
C GLU A 383 6.94 1.08 -17.97
N ILE A 384 5.76 1.71 -17.89
CA ILE A 384 4.56 1.12 -17.29
C ILE A 384 3.73 0.54 -18.42
N LEU A 385 3.68 -0.79 -18.47
CA LEU A 385 2.85 -1.51 -19.44
C LEU A 385 1.37 -1.28 -19.14
N GLU A 386 0.54 -1.29 -20.18
CA GLU A 386 -0.90 -1.05 -20.08
C GLU A 386 -1.60 -1.93 -19.04
N GLU A 387 -2.64 -1.35 -18.44
CA GLU A 387 -3.43 -1.97 -17.39
C GLU A 387 -4.28 -3.12 -17.94
N MET A 388 -4.29 -4.24 -17.23
CA MET A 388 -5.19 -5.37 -17.46
C MET A 388 -6.23 -5.45 -16.34
N ASP A 389 -7.49 -5.71 -16.70
CA ASP A 389 -8.56 -5.97 -15.72
C ASP A 389 -8.34 -7.30 -15.01
N ILE A 390 -8.40 -7.28 -13.68
CA ILE A 390 -8.16 -8.46 -12.83
C ILE A 390 -9.37 -8.92 -12.02
N GLY A 391 -10.50 -8.23 -12.17
CA GLY A 391 -11.76 -8.56 -11.51
C GLY A 391 -12.45 -7.32 -10.96
N ASP A 392 -13.58 -7.55 -10.31
CA ASP A 392 -14.41 -6.49 -9.73
C ASP A 392 -15.11 -6.95 -8.46
N THR A 393 -15.59 -5.99 -7.67
CA THR A 393 -16.43 -6.27 -6.50
C THR A 393 -17.94 -6.14 -6.82
N ARG A 394 -18.33 -5.99 -8.09
CA ARG A 394 -19.75 -5.88 -8.51
C ARG A 394 -20.44 -7.24 -8.52
N SER A 395 -19.69 -8.31 -8.76
CA SER A 395 -20.23 -9.66 -8.92
C SER A 395 -19.50 -10.67 -8.03
N LEU A 396 -20.22 -11.75 -7.67
CA LEU A 396 -19.62 -12.85 -6.91
C LEU A 396 -18.51 -13.55 -7.71
N VAL A 397 -18.69 -13.69 -9.03
CA VAL A 397 -17.65 -14.22 -9.91
C VAL A 397 -16.44 -13.30 -9.94
N GLY A 398 -16.65 -11.99 -10.15
CA GLY A 398 -15.59 -10.99 -10.22
C GLY A 398 -14.75 -10.95 -8.95
N ILE A 399 -15.37 -11.03 -7.77
CA ILE A 399 -14.62 -10.96 -6.51
C ILE A 399 -13.83 -12.25 -6.23
N TYR A 400 -14.30 -13.42 -6.71
CA TYR A 400 -13.53 -14.66 -6.68
C TYR A 400 -12.32 -14.61 -7.63
N GLN A 401 -12.49 -14.07 -8.84
CA GLN A 401 -11.36 -13.86 -9.75
C GLN A 401 -10.32 -12.93 -9.14
N LEU A 402 -10.77 -11.80 -8.59
CA LEU A 402 -9.91 -10.83 -7.94
C LEU A 402 -9.14 -11.47 -6.78
N THR A 403 -9.82 -12.23 -5.93
CA THR A 403 -9.19 -12.97 -4.83
C THR A 403 -8.12 -13.95 -5.33
N ALA A 404 -8.40 -14.68 -6.42
CA ALA A 404 -7.44 -15.59 -7.02
C ALA A 404 -6.22 -14.87 -7.62
N VAL A 405 -6.42 -13.76 -8.34
CA VAL A 405 -5.31 -12.95 -8.87
C VAL A 405 -4.43 -12.37 -7.75
N LEU A 406 -5.04 -11.83 -6.70
CA LEU A 406 -4.31 -11.30 -5.55
C LEU A 406 -3.46 -12.38 -4.85
N ARG A 407 -3.91 -13.65 -4.85
CA ARG A 407 -3.14 -14.79 -4.34
C ARG A 407 -1.96 -15.17 -5.24
N GLU A 408 -2.13 -15.12 -6.55
CA GLU A 408 -1.00 -15.33 -7.49
C GLU A 408 0.02 -14.20 -7.34
N LEU A 409 -0.42 -12.95 -7.18
CA LEU A 409 0.46 -11.81 -6.91
C LEU A 409 1.22 -11.98 -5.58
N ALA A 410 0.53 -12.41 -4.52
CA ALA A 410 1.17 -12.69 -3.25
C ALA A 410 2.21 -13.81 -3.35
N THR A 411 1.91 -14.85 -4.13
CA THR A 411 2.84 -15.95 -4.41
C THR A 411 4.07 -15.44 -5.15
N TRP A 412 3.89 -14.57 -6.15
CA TRP A 412 5.00 -13.94 -6.85
C TRP A 412 5.86 -13.07 -5.91
N ILE A 413 5.24 -12.31 -4.99
CA ILE A 413 5.97 -11.52 -3.98
C ILE A 413 6.79 -12.43 -3.04
N SER A 414 6.21 -13.53 -2.57
CA SER A 414 6.87 -14.44 -1.62
C SER A 414 7.92 -15.35 -2.26
N THR A 415 7.93 -15.46 -3.59
CA THR A 415 8.87 -16.30 -4.35
C THR A 415 9.81 -15.45 -5.21
N THR A 416 9.41 -15.08 -6.43
CA THR A 416 10.26 -14.42 -7.43
C THR A 416 10.81 -13.08 -6.93
N TYR A 417 9.96 -12.25 -6.32
CA TYR A 417 10.41 -10.97 -5.76
C TYR A 417 11.31 -11.17 -4.53
N ARG A 418 10.98 -12.12 -3.65
CA ARG A 418 11.83 -12.48 -2.50
C ARG A 418 13.22 -12.94 -2.95
N GLU A 419 13.31 -13.79 -3.96
CA GLU A 419 14.59 -14.21 -4.54
C GLU A 419 15.40 -13.02 -5.07
N TRP A 420 14.74 -12.06 -5.71
CA TRP A 420 15.41 -10.84 -6.15
C TRP A 420 15.91 -10.01 -4.96
N ILE A 421 15.12 -9.86 -3.90
CA ILE A 421 15.53 -9.20 -2.65
C ILE A 421 16.73 -9.92 -2.02
N GLU A 422 16.75 -11.25 -2.03
CA GLU A 422 17.90 -12.03 -1.57
C GLU A 422 19.15 -11.70 -2.36
N ARG A 423 19.09 -11.65 -3.70
CA ARG A 423 20.24 -11.23 -4.52
C ARG A 423 20.69 -9.81 -4.19
N VAL A 424 19.76 -8.87 -4.04
CA VAL A 424 20.09 -7.47 -3.73
C VAL A 424 20.77 -7.32 -2.37
N PHE A 425 20.33 -8.06 -1.35
CA PHE A 425 20.78 -7.83 0.03
C PHE A 425 21.85 -8.81 0.52
N LEU A 426 21.87 -10.05 0.03
CA LEU A 426 22.82 -11.09 0.45
C LEU A 426 24.06 -11.17 -0.44
N GLU A 427 23.97 -10.86 -1.73
CA GLU A 427 25.15 -10.87 -2.60
C GLU A 427 26.07 -9.70 -2.22
N THR A 428 27.34 -10.03 -2.00
CA THR A 428 28.37 -9.06 -1.67
C THR A 428 28.76 -8.32 -2.95
N ARG A 429 28.92 -7.00 -2.88
CA ARG A 429 29.50 -6.25 -4.01
C ARG A 429 30.90 -6.80 -4.22
N GLU A 430 31.15 -7.47 -5.36
CA GLU A 430 32.52 -7.55 -5.86
C GLU A 430 32.95 -6.09 -6.10
N LEU A 431 33.96 -5.66 -5.32
CA LEU A 431 34.45 -4.28 -5.27
C LEU A 431 35.19 -3.88 -6.54
#